data_AF-A0A7S3ADL2-F1
#
_entry.id   AF-A0A7S3ADL2-F1
#
_cell.length_a   1.000
_cell.length_b   1.000
_cell.length_c   1.000
_cell.angle_alpha   90.00
_cell.angle_beta   90.00
_cell.angle_gamma   90.00
#
_symmetry.space_group_name_H-M   'P 1'
#
loop_
_entity.id
_entity.type
_entity.pdbx_description
1 polymer ?
#
loop_
_entity_poly.entity_id
_entity_poly.type
_entity_poly.pdbx_seq_one_letter_code
_entity_poly.pdbx_strand_id
1 'polypeptide(L)'
;VAGALSNLSVDDEIERTIATSGGIEVLIEAANAHLHNGKVQARVVRALTNLSVHEANKATIASTKGIITLVQSSFEHQESAEVQAGVAGALRNLSVSKEIAEIIVQNNGIKSLVQAAQIHSGNAIVQGGVAGALRNLSVNPANRKTIIDSGGLPILRDVLTKHADNEKLQVEVAGALSNLVGDSGQRRGDAPAAAPAAASSTPAASSGAAAEGSRKSGGEGVSRKSVSGVGSSRKSGDGGGGKKKSVQMQKRPSFGRQGSKKIKPASLFGGLSKRKAAKVPAAG
;
A
#
# COMPACT_ATOMS: atom_id res chain seq x y z
N VAL A 1 9.25 -33.85 -12.48
CA VAL A 1 9.04 -32.94 -11.33
C VAL A 1 7.65 -32.28 -11.33
N ALA A 2 6.92 -32.20 -12.46
CA ALA A 2 5.58 -31.59 -12.55
C ALA A 2 4.40 -32.39 -11.94
N GLY A 3 4.64 -33.49 -11.22
CA GLY A 3 3.59 -34.39 -10.71
C GLY A 3 3.37 -34.36 -9.19
N ALA A 4 4.24 -33.68 -8.43
CA ALA A 4 4.13 -33.61 -6.98
C ALA A 4 3.30 -32.41 -6.46
N LEU A 5 2.96 -31.47 -7.36
CA LEU A 5 2.34 -30.17 -7.05
C LEU A 5 0.80 -30.19 -6.95
N SER A 6 0.12 -31.28 -7.31
CA SER A 6 -1.33 -31.21 -7.53
C SER A 6 -2.21 -31.84 -6.44
N ASN A 7 -1.66 -32.55 -5.45
CA ASN A 7 -2.51 -33.36 -4.53
C ASN A 7 -2.12 -33.33 -3.04
N LEU A 8 -1.12 -32.56 -2.61
CA LEU A 8 -0.92 -32.26 -1.19
C LEU A 8 -1.54 -30.90 -0.92
N SER A 9 -2.31 -30.81 0.16
CA SER A 9 -3.17 -29.66 0.41
C SER A 9 -2.33 -28.39 0.43
N VAL A 10 -2.88 -27.30 -0.12
CA VAL A 10 -2.27 -25.96 -0.06
C VAL A 10 -1.85 -25.60 1.38
N ASP A 11 -2.48 -26.21 2.39
CA ASP A 11 -2.14 -26.05 3.80
C ASP A 11 -0.82 -26.75 4.19
N ASP A 12 -0.57 -27.98 3.74
CA ASP A 12 0.66 -28.72 4.06
C ASP A 12 1.91 -28.14 3.40
N GLU A 13 1.79 -27.60 2.18
CA GLU A 13 2.91 -27.03 1.44
C GLU A 13 3.32 -25.66 1.99
N ILE A 14 2.35 -24.80 2.34
CA ILE A 14 2.62 -23.49 2.94
C ILE A 14 3.24 -23.65 4.35
N GLU A 15 2.70 -24.54 5.18
CA GLU A 15 3.22 -24.75 6.55
C GLU A 15 4.64 -25.34 6.56
N ARG A 16 4.94 -26.29 5.66
CA ARG A 16 6.26 -26.90 5.56
C ARG A 16 7.31 -25.94 4.98
N THR A 17 6.89 -25.03 4.12
CA THR A 17 7.74 -24.02 3.45
C THR A 17 8.21 -22.92 4.41
N ILE A 18 7.35 -22.48 5.35
CA ILE A 18 7.65 -21.46 6.35
C ILE A 18 8.84 -21.83 7.26
N ALA A 19 9.16 -23.13 7.40
CA ALA A 19 10.18 -23.62 8.31
C ALA A 19 11.64 -23.46 7.82
N THR A 20 11.89 -22.97 6.60
CA THR A 20 13.26 -22.91 6.02
C THR A 20 13.59 -21.57 5.36
N SER A 21 14.88 -21.25 5.23
CA SER A 21 15.39 -19.99 4.65
C SER A 21 15.09 -19.77 3.16
N GLY A 22 14.49 -20.75 2.45
CA GLY A 22 13.93 -20.59 1.10
C GLY A 22 12.41 -20.40 1.08
N GLY A 23 11.79 -20.26 2.26
CA GLY A 23 10.34 -20.19 2.37
C GLY A 23 9.75 -18.89 1.85
N ILE A 24 10.50 -17.77 1.92
CA ILE A 24 10.01 -16.46 1.48
C ILE A 24 9.88 -16.43 -0.04
N GLU A 25 10.88 -16.92 -0.76
CA GLU A 25 10.88 -17.01 -2.23
C GLU A 25 9.73 -17.88 -2.72
N VAL A 26 9.54 -19.06 -2.12
CA VAL A 26 8.45 -19.97 -2.49
C VAL A 26 7.08 -19.35 -2.20
N LEU A 27 6.92 -18.64 -1.07
CA LEU A 27 5.69 -17.90 -0.78
C LEU A 27 5.40 -16.85 -1.86
N ILE A 28 6.42 -16.13 -2.31
CA ILE A 28 6.31 -15.11 -3.36
C ILE A 28 5.97 -15.76 -4.71
N GLU A 29 6.62 -16.87 -5.06
CA GLU A 29 6.28 -17.65 -6.25
C GLU A 29 4.84 -18.15 -6.23
N ALA A 30 4.38 -18.68 -5.09
CA ALA A 30 3.01 -19.14 -4.90
C ALA A 30 2.00 -17.99 -5.04
N ALA A 31 2.29 -16.81 -4.47
CA ALA A 31 1.44 -15.64 -4.65
C ALA A 31 1.36 -15.20 -6.12
N ASN A 32 2.47 -15.24 -6.85
CA ASN A 32 2.48 -14.86 -8.27
C ASN A 32 1.74 -15.89 -9.14
N ALA A 33 1.93 -17.19 -8.88
CA ALA A 33 1.25 -18.27 -9.60
C ALA A 33 -0.27 -18.29 -9.36
N HIS A 34 -0.70 -17.83 -8.18
CA HIS A 34 -2.10 -17.86 -7.75
C HIS A 34 -2.63 -16.46 -7.42
N LEU A 35 -2.28 -15.47 -8.23
CA LEU A 35 -2.63 -14.07 -7.99
C LEU A 35 -4.14 -13.88 -7.76
N HIS A 36 -4.99 -14.49 -8.58
CA HIS A 36 -6.45 -14.33 -8.50
C HIS A 36 -7.13 -15.22 -7.45
N ASN A 37 -6.38 -16.06 -6.72
CA ASN A 37 -6.94 -16.94 -5.69
C ASN A 37 -6.85 -16.28 -4.31
N GLY A 38 -7.94 -15.65 -3.86
CA GLY A 38 -7.97 -14.92 -2.60
C GLY A 38 -7.59 -15.74 -1.36
N LYS A 39 -7.86 -17.06 -1.35
CA LYS A 39 -7.47 -17.93 -0.22
C LYS A 39 -5.96 -18.15 -0.17
N VAL A 40 -5.33 -18.37 -1.33
CA VAL A 40 -3.87 -18.50 -1.41
C VAL A 40 -3.21 -17.18 -1.04
N GLN A 41 -3.72 -16.06 -1.57
CA GLN A 41 -3.21 -14.73 -1.22
C GLN A 41 -3.31 -14.44 0.27
N ALA A 42 -4.46 -14.70 0.91
CA ALA A 42 -4.63 -14.49 2.34
C ALA A 42 -3.60 -15.27 3.17
N ARG A 43 -3.34 -16.53 2.81
CA ARG A 43 -2.36 -17.38 3.49
C ARG A 43 -0.93 -16.89 3.29
N VAL A 44 -0.55 -16.59 2.04
CA VAL A 44 0.79 -16.07 1.73
C VAL A 44 1.03 -14.75 2.44
N VAL A 45 0.09 -13.81 2.34
CA VAL A 45 0.17 -12.52 3.01
C VAL A 45 0.32 -12.72 4.51
N ARG A 46 -0.51 -13.55 5.14
CA ARG A 46 -0.41 -13.86 6.58
C ARG A 46 0.97 -14.41 6.96
N ALA A 47 1.51 -15.34 6.16
CA ALA A 47 2.85 -15.89 6.38
C ALA A 47 3.92 -14.78 6.31
N LEU A 48 3.88 -13.95 5.28
CA LEU A 48 4.80 -12.80 5.13
C LEU A 48 4.65 -11.78 6.27
N THR A 49 3.43 -11.51 6.73
CA THR A 49 3.18 -10.65 7.90
C THR A 49 3.87 -11.21 9.14
N ASN A 50 3.72 -12.51 9.41
CA ASN A 50 4.36 -13.14 10.57
C ASN A 50 5.89 -13.12 10.46
N LEU A 51 6.43 -13.47 9.28
CA LEU A 51 7.87 -13.48 9.03
C LEU A 51 8.47 -12.08 9.16
N SER A 52 7.74 -11.04 8.72
CA SER A 52 8.17 -9.64 8.78
C SER A 52 8.36 -9.07 10.19
N VAL A 53 7.89 -9.76 11.24
CA VAL A 53 8.13 -9.35 12.64
C VAL A 53 9.61 -9.47 12.99
N HIS A 54 10.34 -10.39 12.36
CA HIS A 54 11.75 -10.66 12.63
C HIS A 54 12.66 -9.83 11.73
N GLU A 55 13.59 -9.06 12.31
CA GLU A 55 14.51 -8.19 11.56
C GLU A 55 15.30 -8.93 10.47
N ALA A 56 15.77 -10.15 10.76
CA ALA A 56 16.52 -10.97 9.81
C ALA A 56 15.73 -11.28 8.52
N ASN A 57 14.40 -11.37 8.60
CA ASN A 57 13.55 -11.68 7.46
C ASN A 57 13.16 -10.45 6.66
N LYS A 58 13.17 -9.25 7.25
CA LYS A 58 12.72 -8.02 6.57
C LYS A 58 13.56 -7.71 5.35
N ALA A 59 14.89 -7.84 5.48
CA ALA A 59 15.82 -7.66 4.38
C ALA A 59 15.55 -8.67 3.25
N THR A 60 15.36 -9.94 3.59
CA THR A 60 15.03 -10.99 2.61
C THR A 60 13.70 -10.72 1.90
N ILE A 61 12.64 -10.34 2.62
CA ILE A 61 11.35 -9.97 2.03
C ILE A 61 11.51 -8.80 1.07
N ALA A 62 12.33 -7.80 1.41
CA ALA A 62 12.57 -6.65 0.55
C ALA A 62 13.37 -7.04 -0.71
N SER A 63 14.41 -7.86 -0.59
CA SER A 63 15.28 -8.26 -1.70
C SER A 63 14.62 -9.28 -2.65
N THR A 64 13.63 -10.04 -2.18
CA THR A 64 12.95 -11.11 -2.94
C THR A 64 11.69 -10.65 -3.66
N LYS A 65 11.47 -9.33 -3.81
CA LYS A 65 10.24 -8.74 -4.38
C LYS A 65 8.99 -8.96 -3.51
N GLY A 66 9.14 -9.28 -2.22
CA GLY A 66 8.01 -9.51 -1.33
C GLY A 66 7.13 -8.26 -1.14
N ILE A 67 7.73 -7.06 -1.15
CA ILE A 67 6.99 -5.79 -1.02
C ILE A 67 6.06 -5.57 -2.22
N ILE A 68 6.55 -5.73 -3.45
CA ILE A 68 5.71 -5.57 -4.64
C ILE A 68 4.63 -6.66 -4.69
N THR A 69 4.94 -7.90 -4.29
CA THR A 69 3.93 -8.97 -4.17
C THR A 69 2.84 -8.61 -3.18
N LEU A 70 3.18 -8.14 -1.97
CA LEU A 70 2.18 -7.69 -0.98
C LEU A 70 1.26 -6.58 -1.53
N VAL A 71 1.85 -5.58 -2.20
CA VAL A 71 1.08 -4.49 -2.80
C VAL A 71 0.18 -4.99 -3.94
N GLN A 72 0.68 -5.89 -4.77
CA GLN A 72 -0.11 -6.50 -5.85
C GLN A 72 -1.28 -7.34 -5.31
N SER A 73 -1.06 -8.12 -4.26
CA SER A 73 -2.12 -8.86 -3.57
C SER A 73 -3.20 -7.91 -3.03
N SER A 74 -2.79 -6.76 -2.48
CA SER A 74 -3.74 -5.73 -2.01
C SER A 74 -4.59 -5.15 -3.16
N PHE A 75 -3.99 -4.82 -4.31
CA PHE A 75 -4.74 -4.28 -5.43
C PHE A 75 -5.65 -5.32 -6.10
N GLU A 76 -5.26 -6.59 -6.12
CA GLU A 76 -6.09 -7.66 -6.69
C GLU A 76 -7.27 -8.01 -5.77
N HIS A 77 -7.05 -8.04 -4.45
CA HIS A 77 -8.04 -8.49 -3.46
C HIS A 77 -8.54 -7.36 -2.58
N GLN A 78 -8.95 -6.24 -3.20
CA GLN A 78 -9.39 -5.02 -2.51
C GLN A 78 -10.54 -5.27 -1.53
N GLU A 79 -11.48 -6.14 -1.88
CA GLU A 79 -12.66 -6.46 -1.05
C GLU A 79 -12.36 -7.45 0.09
N SER A 80 -11.18 -8.10 0.08
CA SER A 80 -10.82 -9.07 1.10
C SER A 80 -10.19 -8.37 2.31
N ALA A 81 -10.99 -8.13 3.35
CA ALA A 81 -10.50 -7.55 4.60
C ALA A 81 -9.34 -8.34 5.23
N GLU A 82 -9.31 -9.67 5.06
CA GLU A 82 -8.22 -10.53 5.53
C GLU A 82 -6.90 -10.21 4.81
N VAL A 83 -6.93 -10.13 3.48
CA VAL A 83 -5.76 -9.77 2.68
C VAL A 83 -5.30 -8.35 3.02
N GLN A 84 -6.24 -7.38 3.07
CA GLN A 84 -5.89 -5.99 3.37
C GLN A 84 -5.29 -5.83 4.77
N ALA A 85 -5.84 -6.51 5.78
CA ALA A 85 -5.30 -6.48 7.14
C ALA A 85 -3.88 -7.08 7.20
N GLY A 86 -3.66 -8.21 6.53
CA GLY A 86 -2.36 -8.85 6.46
C GLY A 86 -1.33 -7.97 5.74
N VAL A 87 -1.67 -7.41 4.58
CA VAL A 87 -0.79 -6.53 3.81
C VAL A 87 -0.45 -5.29 4.63
N ALA A 88 -1.46 -4.61 5.21
CA ALA A 88 -1.22 -3.43 6.04
C ALA A 88 -0.33 -3.75 7.25
N GLY A 89 -0.55 -4.89 7.89
CA GLY A 89 0.31 -5.38 8.98
C GLY A 89 1.75 -5.66 8.55
N ALA A 90 1.95 -6.30 7.39
CA ALA A 90 3.28 -6.57 6.85
C ALA A 90 4.01 -5.27 6.50
N LEU A 91 3.35 -4.34 5.82
CA LEU A 91 3.93 -3.04 5.48
C LEU A 91 4.23 -2.20 6.74
N ARG A 92 3.41 -2.29 7.79
CA ARG A 92 3.71 -1.68 9.09
C ARG A 92 5.00 -2.24 9.70
N ASN A 93 5.18 -3.55 9.70
CA ASN A 93 6.37 -4.18 10.26
C ASN A 93 7.64 -3.87 9.45
N LEU A 94 7.52 -3.84 8.13
CA LEU A 94 8.61 -3.59 7.19
C LEU A 94 9.04 -2.10 7.18
N SER A 95 8.10 -1.17 7.32
CA SER A 95 8.35 0.28 7.28
C SER A 95 9.14 0.85 8.47
N VAL A 96 9.54 0.02 9.45
CA VAL A 96 10.43 0.48 10.54
C VAL A 96 11.87 0.66 10.07
N SER A 97 12.29 -0.02 8.99
CA SER A 97 13.57 0.25 8.32
C SER A 97 13.37 1.37 7.31
N LYS A 98 14.28 2.35 7.33
CA LYS A 98 14.25 3.50 6.42
C LYS A 98 14.40 3.06 4.96
N GLU A 99 15.33 2.16 4.71
CA GLU A 99 15.65 1.62 3.38
C GLU A 99 14.44 0.87 2.82
N ILE A 100 13.80 0.03 3.65
CA ILE A 100 12.61 -0.72 3.25
C ILE A 100 11.40 0.21 3.07
N ALA A 101 11.26 1.25 3.91
CA ALA A 101 10.21 2.25 3.75
C ALA A 101 10.27 2.95 2.38
N GLU A 102 11.46 3.26 1.88
CA GLU A 102 11.63 3.84 0.54
C GLU A 102 11.16 2.87 -0.56
N ILE A 103 11.49 1.58 -0.44
CA ILE A 103 11.01 0.54 -1.38
C ILE A 103 9.48 0.43 -1.34
N ILE A 104 8.85 0.51 -0.16
CA ILE A 104 7.39 0.50 -0.02
C ILE A 104 6.78 1.69 -0.78
N VAL A 105 7.33 2.89 -0.64
CA VAL A 105 6.82 4.08 -1.34
C VAL A 105 6.99 3.95 -2.85
N GLN A 106 8.16 3.51 -3.32
CA GLN A 106 8.46 3.31 -4.75
C GLN A 106 7.50 2.30 -5.41
N ASN A 107 7.03 1.31 -4.66
CA ASN A 107 6.11 0.28 -5.15
C ASN A 107 4.63 0.61 -4.90
N ASN A 108 4.25 1.89 -4.77
CA ASN A 108 2.87 2.35 -4.55
C ASN A 108 2.22 1.85 -3.24
N GLY A 109 3.02 1.49 -2.23
CA GLY A 109 2.52 0.98 -0.95
C GLY A 109 1.62 1.98 -0.22
N ILE A 110 1.92 3.29 -0.28
CA ILE A 110 1.05 4.33 0.31
C ILE A 110 -0.33 4.34 -0.34
N LYS A 111 -0.40 4.25 -1.67
CA LYS A 111 -1.66 4.22 -2.41
C LYS A 111 -2.50 2.99 -2.03
N SER A 112 -1.86 1.82 -1.96
CA SER A 112 -2.50 0.57 -1.52
C SER A 112 -3.07 0.70 -0.10
N LEU A 113 -2.30 1.25 0.85
CA LEU A 113 -2.75 1.47 2.24
C LEU A 113 -3.95 2.43 2.32
N VAL A 114 -3.91 3.55 1.60
CA VAL A 114 -5.01 4.52 1.61
C VAL A 114 -6.27 3.92 1.00
N GLN A 115 -6.16 3.19 -0.11
CA GLN A 115 -7.29 2.51 -0.74
C GLN A 115 -7.88 1.42 0.16
N ALA A 116 -7.04 0.63 0.82
CA ALA A 116 -7.48 -0.37 1.79
C ALA A 116 -8.28 0.27 2.93
N ALA A 117 -7.82 1.42 3.44
CA ALA A 117 -8.53 2.12 4.50
C ALA A 117 -9.84 2.77 4.04
N GLN A 118 -9.94 3.22 2.78
CA GLN A 118 -11.18 3.74 2.20
C GLN A 118 -12.25 2.65 2.13
N ILE A 119 -11.90 1.50 1.53
CA ILE A 119 -12.82 0.39 1.32
C ILE A 119 -13.24 -0.24 2.66
N HIS A 120 -12.28 -0.42 3.58
CA HIS A 120 -12.49 -1.06 4.88
C HIS A 120 -12.58 -0.06 6.04
N SER A 121 -13.26 1.07 5.85
CA SER A 121 -13.34 2.14 6.86
C SER A 121 -13.90 1.68 8.22
N GLY A 122 -14.76 0.65 8.24
CA GLY A 122 -15.31 0.06 9.47
C GLY A 122 -14.47 -1.06 10.08
N ASN A 123 -13.38 -1.51 9.44
CA ASN A 123 -12.58 -2.63 9.95
C ASN A 123 -11.39 -2.14 10.78
N ALA A 124 -11.50 -2.24 12.11
CA ALA A 124 -10.47 -1.78 13.03
C ALA A 124 -9.08 -2.41 12.82
N ILE A 125 -9.01 -3.66 12.34
CA ILE A 125 -7.73 -4.35 12.10
C ILE A 125 -7.03 -3.75 10.88
N VAL A 126 -7.76 -3.56 9.78
CA VAL A 126 -7.22 -2.90 8.59
C VAL A 126 -6.79 -1.47 8.93
N GLN A 127 -7.65 -0.70 9.61
CA GLN A 127 -7.33 0.66 10.01
C GLN A 127 -6.10 0.74 10.93
N GLY A 128 -5.94 -0.19 11.88
CA GLY A 128 -4.77 -0.27 12.75
C GLY A 128 -3.48 -0.55 12.00
N GLY A 129 -3.51 -1.50 11.06
CA GLY A 129 -2.38 -1.77 10.18
C GLY A 129 -2.01 -0.55 9.34
N VAL A 130 -3.00 0.10 8.73
CA VAL A 130 -2.80 1.28 7.88
C VAL A 130 -2.27 2.46 8.68
N ALA A 131 -2.90 2.82 9.80
CA ALA A 131 -2.48 3.94 10.64
C ALA A 131 -1.03 3.75 11.13
N GLY A 132 -0.68 2.54 11.60
CA GLY A 132 0.68 2.24 12.04
C GLY A 132 1.70 2.30 10.90
N ALA A 133 1.37 1.79 9.71
CA ALA A 133 2.24 1.90 8.54
C ALA A 133 2.45 3.37 8.11
N LEU A 134 1.38 4.16 8.04
CA LEU A 134 1.46 5.58 7.71
C LEU A 134 2.23 6.38 8.77
N ARG A 135 2.10 6.03 10.06
CA ARG A 135 2.90 6.61 11.14
C ARG A 135 4.39 6.37 10.92
N ASN A 136 4.80 5.14 10.62
CA ASN A 136 6.20 4.81 10.36
C ASN A 136 6.71 5.53 9.10
N LEU A 137 5.97 5.45 8.00
CA LEU A 137 6.36 6.06 6.72
C LEU A 137 6.46 7.59 6.83
N SER A 138 5.60 8.24 7.61
CA SER A 138 5.59 9.70 7.80
C SER A 138 6.75 10.23 8.64
N VAL A 139 7.55 9.38 9.29
CA VAL A 139 8.80 9.82 9.94
C VAL A 139 9.72 10.48 8.93
N ASN A 140 9.80 9.96 7.70
CA ASN A 140 10.55 10.58 6.61
C ASN A 140 9.76 11.78 6.00
N PRO A 141 10.29 13.01 6.02
CA PRO A 141 9.66 14.18 5.41
C PRO A 141 9.26 14.00 3.94
N ALA A 142 10.08 13.31 3.14
CA ALA A 142 9.79 13.09 1.72
C ALA A 142 8.49 12.31 1.50
N ASN A 143 8.17 11.39 2.42
CA ASN A 143 6.97 10.56 2.33
C ASN A 143 5.71 11.30 2.79
N ARG A 144 5.82 12.34 3.63
CA ARG A 144 4.66 13.07 4.19
C ARG A 144 3.82 13.68 3.08
N LYS A 145 4.47 14.31 2.09
CA LYS A 145 3.80 14.86 0.92
C LYS A 145 3.05 13.78 0.15
N THR A 146 3.68 12.64 -0.11
CA THR A 146 3.04 11.51 -0.81
C THR A 146 1.83 10.96 -0.05
N ILE A 147 1.89 10.88 1.28
CA ILE A 147 0.75 10.47 2.13
C ILE A 147 -0.39 11.48 2.00
N ILE A 148 -0.10 12.78 2.07
CA ILE A 148 -1.11 13.85 1.95
C ILE A 148 -1.75 13.83 0.56
N ASP A 149 -0.93 13.83 -0.49
CA ASP A 149 -1.39 13.85 -1.89
C ASP A 149 -2.19 12.59 -2.27
N SER A 150 -1.89 11.45 -1.63
CA SER A 150 -2.66 10.21 -1.81
C SER A 150 -4.01 10.20 -1.07
N GLY A 151 -4.31 11.23 -0.26
CA GLY A 151 -5.55 11.31 0.52
C GLY A 151 -5.48 10.69 1.92
N GLY A 152 -4.28 10.57 2.50
CA GLY A 152 -4.08 9.99 3.84
C GLY A 152 -4.68 10.80 4.99
N LEU A 153 -4.72 12.14 4.88
CA LEU A 153 -5.27 13.00 5.94
C LEU A 153 -6.79 12.80 6.16
N PRO A 154 -7.65 12.79 5.12
CA PRO A 154 -9.06 12.42 5.27
C PRO A 154 -9.26 11.07 5.95
N ILE A 155 -8.45 10.07 5.60
CA ILE A 155 -8.52 8.73 6.18
C ILE A 155 -8.20 8.74 7.67
N LEU A 156 -7.09 9.35 8.06
CA LEU A 156 -6.70 9.44 9.47
C LEU A 156 -7.79 10.16 10.30
N ARG A 157 -8.42 11.20 9.75
CA ARG A 157 -9.54 11.89 10.41
C ARG A 157 -10.80 11.03 10.53
N ASP A 158 -11.14 10.28 9.49
CA ASP A 158 -12.29 9.35 9.51
C ASP A 158 -12.11 8.23 10.55
N VAL A 159 -10.87 7.79 10.78
CA VAL A 159 -10.56 6.82 11.84
C VAL A 159 -10.77 7.41 13.24
N LEU A 160 -10.42 8.69 13.47
CA LEU A 160 -10.65 9.36 14.75
C LEU A 160 -12.15 9.34 15.14
N THR A 161 -13.04 9.47 14.15
CA THR A 161 -14.49 9.51 14.40
C THR A 161 -15.11 8.12 14.45
N LYS A 162 -14.82 7.25 13.48
CA LYS A 162 -15.45 5.91 13.38
C LYS A 162 -14.94 4.89 14.39
N HIS A 163 -13.73 5.08 14.91
CA HIS A 163 -13.09 4.16 15.87
C HIS A 163 -12.71 4.87 17.16
N ALA A 164 -13.50 5.86 17.59
CA ALA A 164 -13.22 6.69 18.76
C ALA A 164 -12.93 5.87 20.04
N ASP A 165 -13.61 4.73 20.21
CA ASP A 165 -13.46 3.86 21.38
C ASP A 165 -12.21 2.95 21.33
N ASN A 166 -11.49 2.91 20.20
CA ASN A 166 -10.29 2.10 20.05
C ASN A 166 -9.04 2.93 20.38
N GLU A 167 -8.72 3.04 21.66
CA GLU A 167 -7.59 3.85 22.16
C GLU A 167 -6.26 3.56 21.45
N LYS A 168 -5.95 2.29 21.17
CA LYS A 168 -4.71 1.90 20.48
C LYS A 168 -4.66 2.49 19.07
N LEU A 169 -5.79 2.44 18.35
CA LEU A 169 -5.90 3.02 17.02
C LEU A 169 -5.82 4.54 17.07
N GLN A 170 -6.45 5.18 18.07
CA GLN A 170 -6.35 6.62 18.27
C GLN A 170 -4.89 7.07 18.47
N VAL A 171 -4.09 6.32 19.23
CA VAL A 171 -2.65 6.61 19.45
C VAL A 171 -1.86 6.53 18.14
N GLU A 172 -2.07 5.48 17.34
CA GLU A 172 -1.39 5.32 16.05
C GLU A 172 -1.74 6.46 15.08
N VAL A 173 -3.03 6.83 15.01
CA VAL A 173 -3.51 7.94 14.18
C VAL A 173 -2.97 9.28 14.65
N ALA A 174 -2.99 9.56 15.96
CA ALA A 174 -2.45 10.78 16.53
C ALA A 174 -0.95 10.91 16.20
N GLY A 175 -0.18 9.82 16.33
CA GLY A 175 1.23 9.80 15.95
C GLY A 175 1.46 10.09 14.46
N ALA A 176 0.66 9.49 13.58
CA ALA A 176 0.73 9.77 12.13
C ALA A 176 0.41 11.25 11.84
N LEU A 177 -0.65 11.79 12.45
CA LEU A 177 -1.03 13.19 12.27
C LEU A 177 0.02 14.17 12.80
N SER A 178 0.63 13.91 13.96
CA SER A 178 1.72 14.73 14.49
C SER A 178 2.91 14.80 13.53
N ASN A 179 3.28 13.68 12.91
CA ASN A 179 4.31 13.66 11.88
C ASN A 179 3.89 14.49 10.67
N LEU A 180 2.68 14.33 10.16
CA LEU A 180 2.21 15.06 8.97
C LEU A 180 2.05 16.57 9.23
N VAL A 181 1.63 16.98 10.43
CA VAL A 181 1.42 18.39 10.79
C VAL A 181 2.74 19.10 11.10
N GLY A 182 3.74 18.42 11.65
CA GLY A 182 5.04 19.01 11.99
C GLY A 182 5.75 19.71 10.82
N ASP A 183 5.44 19.34 9.56
CA ASP A 183 5.99 19.97 8.35
C ASP A 183 5.24 21.26 7.93
N SER A 184 4.06 21.50 8.50
CA SER A 184 3.25 22.70 8.26
C SER A 184 3.84 23.96 8.94
N GLY A 185 4.75 23.76 9.90
CA GLY A 185 5.45 24.84 10.60
C GLY A 185 6.62 25.42 9.81
N GLN A 186 7.33 24.60 9.03
CA GLN A 186 8.45 25.06 8.20
C GLN A 186 7.99 25.94 7.02
N ARG A 187 6.82 25.65 6.43
CA ARG A 187 6.32 26.39 5.26
C ARG A 187 5.77 27.79 5.55
N ARG A 188 5.72 28.23 6.82
CA ARG A 188 5.37 29.62 7.18
C ARG A 188 6.59 30.56 7.20
N GLY A 189 7.79 30.06 6.91
CA GLY A 189 9.00 30.88 6.77
C GLY A 189 9.23 31.47 5.36
N ASP A 190 8.59 30.91 4.33
CA ASP A 190 8.87 31.23 2.92
C ASP A 190 7.67 31.86 2.19
N ALA A 191 6.94 32.76 2.86
CA ALA A 191 6.04 33.67 2.16
C ALA A 191 6.89 34.80 1.55
N PRO A 192 6.77 35.12 0.25
CA PRO A 192 7.48 36.25 -0.34
C PRO A 192 7.05 37.54 0.36
N ALA A 193 8.05 38.32 0.77
CA ALA A 193 7.90 39.60 1.45
C ALA A 193 6.81 40.45 0.80
N ALA A 194 5.73 40.67 1.55
CA ALA A 194 4.73 41.67 1.23
C ALA A 194 5.42 43.04 1.16
N ALA A 195 5.25 43.72 0.04
CA ALA A 195 5.66 45.10 -0.15
C ALA A 195 5.01 46.01 0.92
N PRO A 196 5.75 46.93 1.55
CA PRO A 196 5.14 47.86 2.51
C PRO A 196 4.52 49.05 1.78
N ALA A 197 3.23 49.28 2.04
CA ALA A 197 2.54 50.51 1.65
C ALA A 197 2.50 51.51 2.82
N ALA A 198 3.09 52.68 2.56
CA ALA A 198 2.75 54.05 3.00
C ALA A 198 2.77 54.46 4.48
N ALA A 199 3.60 55.48 4.79
CA ALA A 199 3.21 56.66 5.57
C ALA A 199 4.13 57.87 5.31
N SER A 200 3.55 58.91 4.70
CA SER A 200 3.78 60.37 4.77
C SER A 200 5.07 60.98 5.35
N SER A 201 5.73 61.84 4.54
CA SER A 201 5.95 63.27 4.83
C SER A 201 6.66 64.01 3.68
N THR A 202 6.02 65.08 3.17
CA THR A 202 6.57 66.20 2.35
C THR A 202 7.68 66.98 3.10
N PRO A 203 8.47 67.92 2.50
CA PRO A 203 8.20 68.69 1.27
C PRO A 203 9.39 69.04 0.31
N ALA A 204 8.99 69.66 -0.81
CA ALA A 204 9.62 70.78 -1.53
C ALA A 204 10.65 70.57 -2.67
N ALA A 205 10.31 71.29 -3.77
CA ALA A 205 11.16 72.00 -4.74
C ALA A 205 11.48 71.34 -6.11
N SER A 206 10.90 71.94 -7.16
CA SER A 206 11.45 72.32 -8.49
C SER A 206 12.28 71.29 -9.27
N SER A 207 12.15 71.06 -10.58
CA SER A 207 11.65 71.83 -11.72
C SER A 207 11.75 70.93 -12.98
N GLY A 208 11.06 71.28 -14.06
CA GLY A 208 11.60 71.06 -15.42
C GLY A 208 11.07 69.89 -16.27
N ALA A 209 10.15 70.25 -17.17
CA ALA A 209 10.18 69.96 -18.61
C ALA A 209 10.00 68.51 -19.16
N ALA A 210 8.84 68.35 -19.83
CA ALA A 210 8.65 67.91 -21.23
C ALA A 210 9.37 66.65 -21.77
N ALA A 211 8.58 65.68 -22.25
CA ALA A 211 8.43 65.38 -23.68
C ALA A 211 7.85 63.98 -23.93
N GLU A 212 6.61 63.98 -24.42
CA GLU A 212 6.05 63.22 -25.56
C GLU A 212 6.90 62.13 -26.25
N GLY A 213 6.28 60.96 -26.47
CA GLY A 213 6.89 59.88 -27.25
C GLY A 213 5.98 58.67 -27.46
N SER A 214 5.05 58.81 -28.41
CA SER A 214 4.19 57.75 -28.97
C SER A 214 4.92 56.44 -29.31
N ARG A 215 4.26 55.28 -29.16
CA ARG A 215 3.75 54.46 -30.29
C ARG A 215 3.17 53.12 -29.82
N LYS A 216 2.15 52.71 -30.57
CA LYS A 216 1.11 51.70 -30.33
C LYS A 216 1.33 50.52 -31.28
N SER A 217 0.69 49.39 -30.93
CA SER A 217 0.19 48.30 -31.80
C SER A 217 1.19 47.50 -32.64
N GLY A 218 1.29 46.19 -32.44
CA GLY A 218 0.42 45.17 -33.09
C GLY A 218 1.34 44.33 -34.00
N GLY A 219 1.18 43.06 -34.31
CA GLY A 219 0.20 42.00 -34.09
C GLY A 219 0.71 40.79 -34.91
N GLU A 220 0.48 39.59 -34.40
CA GLU A 220 0.30 38.27 -35.06
C GLU A 220 1.20 37.80 -36.24
N GLY A 221 1.57 36.51 -36.22
CA GLY A 221 2.13 35.83 -37.39
C GLY A 221 2.59 34.39 -37.16
N VAL A 222 1.68 33.44 -37.38
CA VAL A 222 1.78 31.98 -37.27
C VAL A 222 2.90 31.36 -38.14
N SER A 223 3.53 30.29 -37.67
CA SER A 223 4.16 29.28 -38.55
C SER A 223 4.12 27.88 -37.93
N ARG A 224 3.23 27.03 -38.47
CA ARG A 224 3.30 25.57 -38.39
C ARG A 224 3.81 25.05 -39.73
N LYS A 225 4.79 24.16 -39.72
CA LYS A 225 5.25 23.44 -40.92
C LYS A 225 5.15 21.94 -40.68
N SER A 226 4.38 21.32 -41.56
CA SER A 226 4.11 19.90 -41.75
C SER A 226 5.15 19.24 -42.67
N VAL A 227 5.47 17.96 -42.42
CA VAL A 227 6.06 17.00 -43.38
C VAL A 227 5.56 15.61 -42.93
N SER A 228 4.56 14.97 -43.56
CA SER A 228 4.63 14.00 -44.69
C SER A 228 5.78 12.97 -44.58
N GLY A 229 5.61 11.65 -44.79
CA GLY A 229 4.45 10.85 -45.17
C GLY A 229 4.84 9.36 -45.42
N VAL A 230 3.85 8.62 -45.98
CA VAL A 230 3.94 7.34 -46.75
C VAL A 230 4.22 6.09 -45.90
N GLY A 231 3.34 5.06 -45.80
CA GLY A 231 2.68 4.20 -46.83
C GLY A 231 3.40 2.84 -46.82
N SER A 232 2.84 1.63 -46.96
CA SER A 232 1.55 1.07 -47.39
C SER A 232 1.55 -0.45 -47.13
N SER A 233 0.37 -1.08 -47.29
CA SER A 233 0.13 -2.50 -47.71
C SER A 233 0.27 -3.61 -46.66
N ARG A 234 -0.78 -4.34 -46.25
CA ARG A 234 -1.81 -5.20 -46.90
C ARG A 234 -1.44 -6.70 -46.93
N LYS A 235 -2.48 -7.51 -46.59
CA LYS A 235 -2.88 -8.85 -47.10
C LYS A 235 -2.55 -10.04 -46.17
N SER A 236 -3.51 -10.71 -45.48
CA SER A 236 -4.68 -11.59 -45.82
C SER A 236 -4.38 -13.09 -45.71
N GLY A 237 -5.38 -13.86 -45.24
CA GLY A 237 -5.58 -15.31 -45.47
C GLY A 237 -5.53 -16.14 -44.18
N ASP A 238 -6.66 -16.58 -43.60
CA ASP A 238 -7.49 -17.77 -43.97
C ASP A 238 -6.79 -19.09 -43.55
N GLY A 239 -7.36 -20.11 -42.91
CA GLY A 239 -8.72 -20.53 -42.58
C GLY A 239 -8.69 -22.05 -42.30
N GLY A 240 -9.70 -22.57 -41.59
CA GLY A 240 -9.94 -24.02 -41.41
C GLY A 240 -9.62 -24.56 -40.01
N GLY A 241 -10.42 -25.39 -39.35
CA GLY A 241 -11.64 -26.09 -39.74
C GLY A 241 -11.79 -27.35 -38.87
N GLY A 242 -12.86 -27.44 -38.09
CA GLY A 242 -13.51 -28.68 -37.67
C GLY A 242 -12.85 -29.57 -36.59
N LYS A 243 -13.53 -29.73 -35.45
CA LYS A 243 -14.23 -30.98 -35.09
C LYS A 243 -14.96 -30.82 -33.75
N LYS A 244 -16.29 -30.80 -33.82
CA LYS A 244 -17.21 -31.01 -32.70
C LYS A 244 -17.06 -32.47 -32.24
N LYS A 245 -16.77 -32.70 -30.97
CA LYS A 245 -17.08 -33.97 -30.28
C LYS A 245 -17.99 -33.65 -29.09
N SER A 246 -19.22 -34.09 -29.25
CA SER A 246 -20.20 -34.33 -28.21
C SER A 246 -19.60 -35.22 -27.12
N VAL A 247 -19.53 -34.72 -25.89
CA VAL A 247 -19.29 -35.55 -24.71
C VAL A 247 -20.57 -35.57 -23.88
N GLN A 248 -21.04 -36.78 -23.65
CA GLN A 248 -22.24 -37.13 -22.93
C GLN A 248 -22.29 -36.53 -21.52
N MET A 249 -23.49 -36.04 -21.20
CA MET A 249 -23.95 -35.64 -19.89
C MET A 249 -24.03 -36.88 -18.98
N GLN A 250 -23.02 -37.11 -18.13
CA GLN A 250 -23.13 -38.07 -17.03
C GLN A 250 -23.66 -37.35 -15.79
N LYS A 251 -24.91 -37.69 -15.44
CA LYS A 251 -25.52 -37.39 -14.13
C LYS A 251 -24.67 -38.03 -13.03
N ARG A 252 -24.23 -37.25 -12.05
CA ARG A 252 -23.74 -37.72 -10.74
C ARG A 252 -24.41 -36.92 -9.62
N PRO A 253 -24.56 -37.53 -8.43
CA PRO A 253 -25.78 -37.42 -7.64
C PRO A 253 -25.86 -36.17 -6.76
N SER A 254 -27.10 -35.75 -6.51
CA SER A 254 -27.49 -34.78 -5.50
C SER A 254 -27.04 -35.24 -4.10
N PHE A 255 -26.08 -34.55 -3.51
CA PHE A 255 -25.84 -34.64 -2.07
C PHE A 255 -26.65 -33.57 -1.35
N GLY A 256 -27.51 -34.05 -0.45
CA GLY A 256 -28.47 -33.26 0.29
C GLY A 256 -27.85 -32.21 1.19
N ARG A 257 -28.59 -31.11 1.34
CA ARG A 257 -28.45 -30.17 2.45
C ARG A 257 -28.57 -30.92 3.77
N GLN A 258 -27.54 -30.86 4.61
CA GLN A 258 -27.69 -31.03 6.05
C GLN A 258 -27.21 -29.78 6.77
N GLY A 259 -28.16 -29.16 7.46
CA GLY A 259 -28.04 -28.80 8.88
C GLY A 259 -26.84 -27.98 9.32
N SER A 260 -27.08 -26.68 9.41
CA SER A 260 -26.40 -25.71 10.25
C SER A 260 -26.03 -26.23 11.64
N LYS A 261 -24.75 -26.10 12.02
CA LYS A 261 -24.34 -25.96 13.43
C LYS A 261 -23.51 -24.69 13.58
N LYS A 262 -24.07 -23.75 14.35
CA LYS A 262 -23.44 -22.51 14.82
C LYS A 262 -22.16 -22.84 15.60
N ILE A 263 -21.02 -22.35 15.14
CA ILE A 263 -19.79 -22.32 15.94
C ILE A 263 -19.68 -20.90 16.51
N LYS A 264 -19.67 -20.80 17.85
CA LYS A 264 -19.45 -19.55 18.59
C LYS A 264 -17.96 -19.17 18.52
N PRO A 265 -17.57 -17.89 18.38
CA PRO A 265 -16.17 -17.50 18.51
C PRO A 265 -15.84 -17.38 20.00
N ALA A 266 -15.05 -18.33 20.53
CA ALA A 266 -14.45 -18.23 21.84
C ALA A 266 -12.92 -18.27 21.70
N SER A 267 -12.28 -17.20 22.19
CA SER A 267 -10.92 -17.18 22.76
C SER A 267 -9.79 -17.81 21.95
N LEU A 268 -9.13 -17.01 21.12
CA LEU A 268 -7.84 -17.36 20.51
C LEU A 268 -6.78 -16.28 20.74
N PHE A 269 -6.78 -15.66 21.92
CA PHE A 269 -5.64 -14.91 22.46
C PHE A 269 -5.71 -14.94 23.99
N GLY A 270 -5.00 -15.90 24.59
CA GLY A 270 -4.95 -16.05 26.04
C GLY A 270 -3.69 -16.79 26.48
N GLY A 271 -2.69 -16.02 26.92
CA GLY A 271 -1.77 -16.43 27.98
C GLY A 271 -0.50 -17.17 27.59
N LEU A 272 0.57 -16.44 27.25
CA LEU A 272 1.91 -16.80 27.72
C LEU A 272 2.43 -15.68 28.61
N SER A 273 2.29 -15.87 29.91
CA SER A 273 3.01 -15.09 30.93
C SER A 273 3.55 -16.06 31.97
N LYS A 274 4.85 -15.89 32.25
CA LYS A 274 5.65 -16.44 33.35
C LYS A 274 6.17 -17.87 33.15
N ARG A 275 7.38 -18.00 32.62
CA ARG A 275 8.33 -19.02 33.09
C ARG A 275 9.31 -18.37 34.05
N LYS A 276 9.25 -18.85 35.31
CA LYS A 276 10.18 -18.60 36.40
C LYS A 276 11.60 -18.97 35.97
N ALA A 277 12.57 -18.13 36.32
CA ALA A 277 13.99 -18.44 36.28
C ALA A 277 14.29 -19.66 37.17
N ALA A 278 14.92 -20.68 36.61
CA ALA A 278 15.49 -21.80 37.34
C ALA A 278 16.91 -21.43 37.77
N LYS A 279 17.16 -21.60 39.07
CA LYS A 279 18.42 -21.37 39.79
C LYS A 279 19.47 -22.39 39.36
N VAL A 280 20.64 -21.92 38.92
CA VAL A 280 21.83 -22.75 38.67
C VAL A 280 22.44 -23.15 40.02
N PRO A 281 22.77 -24.43 40.28
CA PRO A 281 23.57 -24.80 41.45
C PRO A 281 25.05 -24.57 41.18
N ALA A 282 25.74 -24.01 42.17
CA ALA A 282 27.19 -23.85 42.19
C ALA A 282 27.88 -25.22 42.28
N ALA A 283 28.85 -25.46 41.41
CA ALA A 283 29.81 -26.55 41.57
C ALA A 283 30.93 -26.08 42.50
N GLY A 284 31.21 -26.89 43.52
CA GLY A 284 32.51 -26.92 44.19
C GLY A 284 33.51 -27.75 43.41
#